data_AF-A0A926S7Y8-F1
#
_entry.id   AF-A0A926S7Y8-F1
#
_cell.length_a   1.000
_cell.length_b   1.000
_cell.length_c   1.000
_cell.angle_alpha   90.00
_cell.angle_beta   90.00
_cell.angle_gamma   90.00
#
_symmetry.space_group_name_H-M   'P 1'
#
loop_
_entity.id
_entity.type
_entity.pdbx_description
1 polymer ?
#
loop_
_entity_poly.entity_id
_entity_poly.type
_entity_poly.pdbx_seq_one_letter_code
_entity_poly.pdbx_strand_id
1 'polypeptide(L)'
;MSKAVDIDLTQAPGDELAQETLKRMIYFTKREAEKDGRTFCAYFLDMALNALDEDSEEMNMLLKAKITPLTISEGKGAKENA
;
A
#
# COMPACT_ATOMS: atom_id res chain seq x y z
N MET A 1 23.68 8.07 28.85
CA MET A 1 24.55 7.48 27.81
C MET A 1 23.67 7.06 26.63
N SER A 2 23.26 8.02 25.80
CA SER A 2 22.51 7.72 24.59
C SER A 2 23.52 7.32 23.52
N LYS A 3 23.69 6.02 23.30
CA LYS A 3 24.40 5.56 22.11
C LYS A 3 23.48 5.83 20.92
N ALA A 4 23.81 6.85 20.14
CA ALA A 4 23.28 6.97 18.79
C ALA A 4 23.70 5.71 18.05
N VAL A 5 22.71 4.94 17.58
CA VAL A 5 22.95 3.84 16.66
C VAL A 5 23.14 4.51 15.31
N ASP A 6 24.38 4.65 14.87
CA ASP A 6 24.70 5.05 13.50
C ASP A 6 24.24 3.91 12.58
N ILE A 7 23.04 4.06 12.02
CA ILE A 7 22.48 3.13 11.04
C ILE A 7 23.16 3.44 9.72
N ASP A 8 24.06 2.56 9.28
CA ASP A 8 24.69 2.63 7.96
C ASP A 8 23.69 2.22 6.87
N LEU A 9 23.22 3.19 6.09
CA LEU A 9 22.25 3.00 5.00
C LEU A 9 22.84 2.29 3.76
N THR A 10 24.14 1.97 3.73
CA THR A 10 24.82 1.52 2.51
C THR A 10 24.98 0.01 2.34
N GLN A 11 24.53 -0.79 3.31
CA GLN A 11 24.57 -2.25 3.24
C GLN A 11 23.16 -2.78 2.90
N ALA A 12 22.96 -3.35 1.72
CA ALA A 12 21.66 -3.84 1.29
C ALA A 12 21.35 -5.25 1.84
N PRO A 13 20.54 -5.31 2.92
CA PRO A 13 19.24 -5.98 2.97
C PRO A 13 18.11 -4.93 3.05
N GLY A 14 18.28 -3.82 2.31
CA GLY A 14 17.72 -2.52 2.66
C GLY A 14 16.22 -2.33 2.44
N ASP A 15 15.56 -3.14 1.62
CA ASP A 15 14.14 -2.94 1.29
C ASP A 15 13.22 -3.57 2.34
N GLU A 16 13.45 -4.83 2.71
CA GLU A 16 12.69 -5.51 3.77
C GLU A 16 12.86 -4.79 5.12
N LEU A 17 14.09 -4.41 5.47
CA LEU A 17 14.36 -3.67 6.71
C LEU A 17 13.71 -2.28 6.71
N ALA A 18 13.71 -1.59 5.55
CA ALA A 18 13.03 -0.31 5.42
C ALA A 18 11.51 -0.46 5.53
N GLN A 19 10.92 -1.50 4.93
CA GLN A 19 9.50 -1.80 5.04
C GLN A 19 9.10 -2.14 6.48
N GLU A 20 9.85 -2.98 7.19
CA GLU A 20 9.60 -3.27 8.60
C GLU A 20 9.69 -2.00 9.46
N THR A 21 10.68 -1.16 9.19
CA THR A 21 10.87 0.11 9.89
C THR A 21 9.67 1.03 9.65
N LEU A 22 9.22 1.14 8.41
CA LEU A 22 8.05 1.93 8.03
C LEU A 22 6.76 1.41 8.69
N LYS A 23 6.53 0.09 8.69
CA LYS A 23 5.39 -0.53 9.41
C LYS A 23 5.40 -0.18 10.88
N ARG A 24 6.56 -0.27 11.55
CA ARG A 24 6.70 0.12 12.96
C ARG A 24 6.39 1.60 13.18
N MET A 25 6.88 2.49 12.31
CA MET A 25 6.57 3.91 12.39
C MET A 25 5.07 4.18 12.27
N ILE A 26 4.42 3.64 11.24
CA ILE A 26 2.98 3.82 11.02
C ILE A 26 2.16 3.28 12.21
N TYR A 27 2.55 2.13 12.77
CA TYR A 27 1.90 1.57 13.95
C TYR A 27 1.95 2.52 15.16
N PHE A 28 3.12 3.09 15.48
CA PHE A 28 3.23 4.03 16.59
C PHE A 28 2.46 5.32 16.32
N THR A 29 2.53 5.86 15.10
CA THR A 29 1.76 7.05 14.71
C THR A 29 0.26 6.81 14.80
N LYS A 30 -0.23 5.62 14.41
CA LYS A 30 -1.64 5.24 14.55
C LYS A 30 -2.06 5.28 16.01
N ARG A 31 -1.27 4.69 16.92
CA ARG A 31 -1.58 4.71 18.36
C ARG A 31 -1.62 6.12 18.94
N GLU A 32 -0.74 7.02 18.51
CA GLU A 32 -0.80 8.42 18.94
C GLU A 32 -2.04 9.12 18.37
N ALA A 33 -2.39 8.87 17.10
CA ALA A 33 -3.62 9.41 16.50
C ALA A 33 -4.89 8.91 17.19
N GLU A 34 -4.92 7.64 17.63
CA GLU A 34 -6.02 7.08 18.43
C GLU A 34 -6.12 7.73 19.80
N LYS A 35 -5.01 7.92 20.51
CA LYS A 35 -4.96 8.63 21.80
C LYS A 35 -5.48 10.07 21.69
N ASP A 36 -5.13 10.75 20.61
CA ASP A 36 -5.56 12.12 20.32
C ASP A 36 -7.01 12.23 19.82
N GLY A 37 -7.73 11.10 19.64
CA GLY A 37 -9.08 11.10 19.09
C GLY A 37 -9.15 11.48 17.61
N ARG A 38 -8.03 11.43 16.88
CA ARG A 38 -7.95 11.72 15.44
C ARG A 38 -8.33 10.50 14.62
N THR A 39 -9.60 10.12 14.69
CA THR A 39 -10.12 8.88 14.08
C THR A 39 -9.84 8.78 12.58
N PHE A 40 -9.97 9.87 11.83
CA PHE A 40 -9.68 9.87 10.39
C PHE A 40 -8.19 9.59 10.09
N CYS A 41 -7.28 10.17 10.87
CA CYS A 41 -5.85 9.92 10.72
C CYS A 41 -5.49 8.48 11.06
N ALA A 42 -6.05 7.94 12.15
CA ALA A 42 -5.85 6.54 12.53
C ALA A 42 -6.35 5.56 11.45
N TYR A 43 -7.51 5.84 10.85
CA TYR A 43 -8.05 5.07 9.74
C TYR A 43 -7.14 5.08 8.50
N PHE A 44 -6.61 6.25 8.14
CA PHE A 44 -5.71 6.37 6.99
C PHE A 44 -4.39 5.61 7.22
N LEU A 45 -3.85 5.65 8.44
CA LEU A 45 -2.65 4.90 8.82
C LEU A 45 -2.89 3.38 8.83
N ASP A 46 -4.10 2.94 9.19
CA ASP A 46 -4.50 1.54 9.08
C ASP A 46 -4.54 1.07 7.62
N MET A 47 -5.10 1.89 6.73
CA MET A 47 -5.10 1.60 5.29
C MET A 47 -3.67 1.54 4.71
N ALA A 48 -2.78 2.43 5.15
CA ALA A 48 -1.39 2.41 4.75
C ALA A 48 -0.65 1.17 5.24
N LEU A 49 -0.92 0.68 6.46
CA LEU A 49 -0.38 -0.59 6.96
C LEU A 49 -0.80 -1.78 6.09
N ASN A 50 -2.10 -1.88 5.81
CA ASN A 50 -2.64 -2.96 4.98
C ASN A 50 -2.06 -2.96 3.55
N ALA A 51 -1.72 -1.78 3.03
CA ALA A 51 -1.11 -1.65 1.70
C ALA A 51 0.36 -2.12 1.67
N LEU A 52 1.05 -2.11 2.81
CA LEU A 52 2.45 -2.53 2.93
C LEU A 52 2.61 -4.03 3.26
N ASP A 53 1.52 -4.75 3.54
CA ASP A 53 1.59 -6.18 3.79
C ASP A 53 1.74 -6.97 2.49
N GLU A 54 2.75 -7.83 2.43
CA GLU A 54 3.19 -8.58 1.23
C GLU A 54 2.06 -9.46 0.64
N ASP A 55 1.16 -9.95 1.49
CA ASP A 55 -0.05 -10.67 1.08
C ASP A 55 -0.94 -9.85 0.13
N SER A 56 -0.88 -8.51 0.20
CA SER A 56 -1.59 -7.60 -0.70
C SER A 56 -1.09 -7.72 -2.14
N GLU A 57 0.21 -7.93 -2.37
CA GLU A 57 0.74 -8.04 -3.73
C GLU A 57 0.36 -9.36 -4.39
N GLU A 58 0.52 -10.48 -3.68
CA GLU A 58 0.14 -11.80 -4.18
C GLU A 58 -1.39 -11.89 -4.38
N MET A 59 -2.17 -11.35 -3.44
CA MET A 59 -3.63 -11.25 -3.57
C MET A 59 -4.04 -10.33 -4.72
N ASN A 60 -3.38 -9.19 -4.92
CA ASN A 60 -3.64 -8.30 -6.05
C ASN A 60 -3.31 -8.96 -7.39
N MET A 61 -2.23 -9.74 -7.48
CA MET A 61 -1.91 -10.52 -8.68
C MET A 61 -2.97 -11.60 -8.94
N LEU A 62 -3.39 -12.33 -7.90
CA LEU A 62 -4.43 -13.36 -8.01
C LEU A 62 -5.78 -12.78 -8.43
N LEU A 63 -6.14 -11.60 -7.89
CA LEU A 63 -7.34 -10.87 -8.27
C LEU A 63 -7.26 -10.41 -9.73
N LYS A 64 -6.14 -9.81 -10.15
CA LYS A 64 -5.91 -9.42 -11.56
C LYS A 64 -6.02 -10.60 -12.51
N ALA A 65 -5.52 -11.78 -12.13
CA ALA A 65 -5.63 -12.99 -12.95
C ALA A 65 -7.09 -13.50 -13.08
N LYS A 66 -7.95 -13.21 -12.10
CA LYS A 66 -9.37 -13.63 -12.10
C LYS A 66 -10.31 -12.58 -12.71
N ILE A 67 -9.86 -11.34 -12.90
CA ILE A 67 -10.65 -10.30 -13.56
C ILE A 67 -10.63 -10.57 -15.06
N THR A 68 -11.76 -11.02 -15.60
CA THR A 68 -11.96 -11.10 -17.06
C THR A 68 -11.98 -9.67 -17.61
N PRO A 69 -11.08 -9.30 -18.54
CA PRO A 69 -11.13 -8.00 -19.18
C PRO A 69 -12.46 -7.88 -19.93
N LEU A 70 -13.32 -6.93 -19.55
CA LEU A 70 -14.50 -6.61 -20.32
C LEU A 70 -14.02 -5.92 -21.61
N THR A 71 -14.03 -6.64 -22.73
CA THR A 71 -13.84 -6.04 -24.04
C THR A 71 -15.05 -5.15 -24.33
N ILE A 72 -14.90 -3.86 -24.11
CA ILE A 72 -15.85 -2.86 -24.61
C ILE A 72 -15.73 -2.95 -26.13
N SER A 73 -16.65 -3.70 -26.75
CA SER A 73 -16.85 -3.64 -28.20
C SER A 73 -17.32 -2.23 -28.49
N GLU A 74 -16.44 -1.39 -29.04
CA GLU A 74 -16.82 -0.13 -29.63
C GLU A 74 -17.94 -0.42 -30.64
N GLY A 75 -19.16 0.00 -30.27
CA GLY A 75 -20.33 -0.11 -31.10
C GLY A 75 -20.07 0.62 -32.42
N LYS A 76 -19.81 -0.14 -33.47
CA LYS A 76 -19.74 0.33 -34.85
C LYS A 76 -21.16 0.70 -35.30
N GLY A 77 -21.64 1.84 -34.83
CA GLY A 77 -22.89 2.45 -35.23
C GLY A 77 -22.81 3.01 -36.65
N ALA A 78 -23.74 2.57 -37.49
CA ALA A 78 -24.34 3.26 -38.63
C ALA A 78 -23.39 3.92 -39.66
N LYS A 79 -23.09 3.19 -40.74
CA LYS A 79 -23.00 3.84 -42.06
C LYS A 79 -24.41 3.91 -42.64
N GLU A 80 -24.99 5.10 -42.58
CA GLU A 80 -26.20 5.52 -43.28
C GLU A 80 -25.95 5.50 -44.79
N ASN A 81 -26.94 5.04 -45.54
CA ASN A 81 -26.92 4.86 -46.99
C ASN A 81 -26.76 6.21 -47.71
N ALA A 82 -25.93 6.23 -48.75
CA ALA A 82 -25.97 7.18 -49.86
C ALA A 82 -26.05 6.39 -51.16
#